data_AF-A0A9D8NL66-F1
#
_entry.id   AF-A0A9D8NL66-F1
#
_cell.length_a   1.000
_cell.length_b   1.000
_cell.length_c   1.000
_cell.angle_alpha   90.00
_cell.angle_beta   90.00
_cell.angle_gamma   90.00
#
_symmetry.space_group_name_H-M   'P 1'
#
loop_
_entity.id
_entity.type
_entity.pdbx_description
1 polymer ?
#
loop_
_entity_poly.entity_id
_entity_poly.type
_entity_poly.pdbx_seq_one_letter_code
_entity_poly.pdbx_strand_id
1 'polypeptide(L)'
;MKMPRLSALWLVMVGAAVPSLAAEEKAESLFVRRVAPLFHEKCLACHGQDEAKIKGGLDLRTLAATLKGGDSGKPAVVAGKPEASPLYLAVTRTHDDWEPMPPKEADKLYAEQIAWIKDWIAGGAPWPDDARAQAIAKANKAKWSAEDGVPVRTSGGQSPEWTNRKYKPDGLWAYQPVKKPAPPGGASHPIDAFLAAKRPAGLQPAPAADRVTLIRRTTFDLLGLPPKPEDVQAFVNDRRPDAESFANVVESLLQSPHYGERMAQHWLDVT
;
A
#
# COMPACT_ATOMS: atom_id res chain seq x y z
N MET A 1 -35.79 -66.49 -10.30
CA MET A 1 -35.91 -65.18 -10.97
C MET A 1 -34.69 -64.33 -10.55
N LYS A 2 -33.65 -64.24 -11.39
CA LYS A 2 -32.42 -63.46 -11.12
C LYS A 2 -32.46 -62.23 -12.03
N MET A 3 -32.55 -61.02 -11.46
CA MET A 3 -32.43 -59.76 -12.22
C MET A 3 -30.96 -59.36 -12.34
N PRO A 4 -30.49 -58.88 -13.51
CA PRO A 4 -29.13 -58.42 -13.67
C PRO A 4 -28.99 -56.98 -13.14
N ARG A 5 -27.90 -56.71 -12.42
CA ARG A 5 -27.52 -55.34 -12.01
C ARG A 5 -26.82 -54.67 -13.20
N LEU A 6 -27.43 -53.60 -13.73
CA LEU A 6 -26.82 -52.70 -14.69
C LEU A 6 -25.89 -51.73 -13.95
N SER A 7 -24.58 -51.86 -14.17
CA SER A 7 -23.59 -50.87 -13.73
C SER A 7 -23.59 -49.68 -14.70
N ALA A 8 -24.02 -48.52 -14.22
CA ALA A 8 -23.90 -47.26 -14.96
C ALA A 8 -22.48 -46.69 -14.74
N LEU A 9 -21.63 -46.76 -15.77
CA LEU A 9 -20.38 -46.01 -15.82
C LEU A 9 -20.71 -44.52 -16.02
N TRP A 10 -20.48 -43.71 -15.01
CA TRP A 10 -20.49 -42.25 -15.14
C TRP A 10 -19.13 -41.79 -15.68
N LEU A 11 -19.10 -41.39 -16.95
CA LEU A 11 -17.95 -40.76 -17.57
C LEU A 11 -17.87 -39.30 -17.06
N VAL A 12 -17.02 -39.04 -16.07
CA VAL A 12 -16.72 -37.68 -15.61
C VAL A 12 -15.80 -37.03 -16.64
N MET A 13 -16.38 -36.23 -17.54
CA MET A 13 -15.64 -35.35 -18.44
C MET A 13 -15.03 -34.20 -17.63
N VAL A 14 -13.74 -34.31 -17.29
CA VAL A 14 -12.94 -33.20 -16.75
C VAL A 14 -12.67 -32.23 -17.90
N GLY A 15 -13.56 -31.25 -18.07
CA GLY A 15 -13.36 -30.15 -19.03
C GLY A 15 -12.19 -29.27 -18.59
N ALA A 16 -11.15 -29.19 -19.40
CA ALA A 16 -10.13 -28.15 -19.24
C ALA A 16 -10.81 -26.79 -19.50
N ALA A 17 -10.90 -25.96 -18.45
CA ALA A 17 -11.42 -24.61 -18.59
C ALA A 17 -10.44 -23.78 -19.44
N VAL A 18 -10.80 -23.56 -20.70
CA VAL A 18 -10.05 -22.70 -21.61
C VAL A 18 -10.27 -21.25 -21.13
N PRO A 19 -9.20 -20.47 -20.89
CA PRO A 19 -9.35 -19.07 -20.48
C PRO A 19 -10.08 -18.27 -21.57
N SER A 20 -10.88 -17.28 -21.15
CA SER A 20 -11.48 -16.32 -22.08
C SER A 20 -10.41 -15.44 -22.70
N LEU A 21 -10.60 -15.02 -23.96
CA LEU A 21 -9.72 -14.10 -24.68
C LEU A 21 -9.39 -12.83 -23.87
N ALA A 22 -10.37 -12.29 -23.14
CA ALA A 22 -10.16 -11.11 -22.29
C ALA A 22 -9.28 -11.41 -21.05
N ALA A 23 -9.36 -12.63 -20.51
CA ALA A 23 -8.51 -13.07 -19.40
C ALA A 23 -7.07 -13.29 -19.87
N GLU A 24 -6.89 -13.85 -21.06
CA GLU A 24 -5.59 -14.04 -21.70
C GLU A 24 -4.92 -12.70 -22.02
N GLU A 25 -5.63 -11.73 -22.62
CA GLU A 25 -5.09 -10.39 -22.90
C GLU A 25 -4.65 -9.66 -21.61
N LYS A 26 -5.44 -9.78 -20.55
CA LYS A 26 -5.08 -9.23 -19.23
C LYS A 26 -3.82 -9.90 -18.68
N ALA A 27 -3.68 -11.22 -18.84
CA ALA A 27 -2.53 -11.97 -18.37
C ALA A 27 -1.27 -11.70 -19.21
N GLU A 28 -1.39 -11.49 -20.53
CA GLU A 28 -0.29 -11.00 -21.38
C GLU A 28 0.21 -9.64 -20.91
N SER A 29 -0.72 -8.70 -20.66
CA SER A 29 -0.40 -7.36 -20.14
C SER A 29 0.32 -7.43 -18.79
N LEU A 30 -0.16 -8.30 -17.90
CA LEU A 30 0.45 -8.55 -16.60
C LEU A 30 1.85 -9.17 -16.74
N PHE A 31 2.02 -10.11 -17.68
CA PHE A 31 3.31 -10.74 -17.95
C PHE A 31 4.34 -9.71 -18.38
N VAL A 32 4.04 -8.95 -19.43
CA VAL A 32 4.93 -7.93 -20.00
C VAL A 32 5.32 -6.88 -18.97
N ARG A 33 4.35 -6.43 -18.17
CA ARG A 33 4.59 -5.32 -17.23
C ARG A 33 5.25 -5.74 -15.93
N ARG A 34 4.87 -6.90 -15.39
CA ARG A 34 5.16 -7.27 -13.99
C ARG A 34 5.94 -8.58 -13.89
N VAL A 35 5.48 -9.65 -14.55
CA VAL A 35 6.09 -10.99 -14.37
C VAL A 35 7.44 -11.11 -15.06
N ALA A 36 7.59 -10.67 -16.31
CA ALA A 36 8.87 -10.75 -17.02
C ALA A 36 9.98 -9.93 -16.34
N PRO A 37 9.75 -8.66 -15.93
CA PRO A 37 10.74 -7.92 -15.13
C PRO A 37 11.05 -8.59 -13.79
N LEU A 38 10.04 -9.15 -13.12
CA LEU A 38 10.21 -9.87 -11.86
C LEU A 38 11.10 -11.11 -12.04
N PHE A 39 10.88 -11.90 -13.09
CA PHE A 39 11.75 -13.04 -13.41
C PHE A 39 13.18 -12.59 -13.65
N HIS A 40 13.37 -11.53 -14.43
CA HIS A 40 14.69 -10.99 -14.70
C HIS A 40 15.44 -10.56 -13.44
N GLU A 41 14.76 -9.87 -12.53
CA GLU A 41 15.35 -9.32 -11.30
C GLU A 41 15.59 -10.40 -10.22
N LYS A 42 14.63 -11.33 -10.04
CA LYS A 42 14.59 -12.21 -8.87
C LYS A 42 14.82 -13.69 -9.18
N CYS A 43 14.74 -14.12 -10.44
CA CYS A 43 14.78 -15.54 -10.79
C CYS A 43 15.96 -15.90 -11.71
N LEU A 44 16.23 -15.10 -12.74
CA LEU A 44 17.18 -15.48 -13.80
C LEU A 44 18.63 -15.59 -13.32
N ALA A 45 19.01 -14.97 -12.19
CA ALA A 45 20.35 -15.14 -11.62
C ALA A 45 20.70 -16.60 -11.27
N CYS A 46 19.69 -17.43 -10.94
CA CYS A 46 19.86 -18.85 -10.64
C CYS A 46 19.10 -19.79 -11.58
N HIS A 47 18.17 -19.27 -12.38
CA HIS A 47 17.31 -20.05 -13.29
C HIS A 47 17.34 -19.50 -14.73
N GLY A 48 18.50 -19.06 -15.23
CA GLY A 48 18.62 -18.65 -16.64
C GLY A 48 19.91 -17.99 -17.12
N GLN A 49 20.33 -16.88 -16.51
CA GLN A 49 21.39 -15.98 -17.04
C GLN A 49 22.69 -16.69 -17.41
N ASP A 50 23.07 -17.70 -16.64
CA ASP A 50 24.27 -18.50 -16.82
C ASP A 50 23.91 -19.98 -16.74
N GLU A 51 24.01 -20.70 -17.86
CA GLU A 51 23.61 -22.11 -17.97
C GLU A 51 24.37 -23.01 -17.00
N ALA A 52 25.64 -22.68 -16.71
CA ALA A 52 26.45 -23.43 -15.76
C ALA A 52 26.03 -23.21 -14.29
N LYS A 53 25.18 -22.20 -14.03
CA LYS A 53 24.69 -21.85 -12.70
C LYS A 53 23.21 -22.15 -12.48
N ILE A 54 22.54 -22.77 -13.46
CA ILE A 54 21.13 -23.16 -13.33
C ILE A 54 20.96 -24.11 -12.14
N LYS A 55 20.06 -23.76 -11.22
CA LYS A 55 19.71 -24.56 -10.05
C LYS A 55 18.42 -25.33 -10.31
N GLY A 56 18.35 -26.55 -9.76
CA GLY A 56 17.19 -27.44 -9.85
C GLY A 56 16.76 -27.79 -11.27
N GLY A 57 17.67 -27.70 -12.25
CA GLY A 57 17.41 -27.95 -13.67
C GLY A 57 16.40 -27.01 -14.33
N LEU A 58 15.96 -25.94 -13.65
CA LEU A 58 14.87 -25.07 -14.09
C LEU A 58 15.41 -23.84 -14.84
N ASP A 59 14.95 -23.65 -16.07
CA ASP A 59 15.27 -22.48 -16.91
C ASP A 59 13.99 -21.68 -17.24
N LEU A 60 14.00 -20.40 -16.84
CA LEU A 60 12.89 -19.46 -16.96
C LEU A 60 13.12 -18.41 -18.06
N ARG A 61 14.06 -18.63 -18.99
CA ARG A 61 14.30 -17.71 -20.12
C ARG A 61 13.23 -17.82 -21.19
N THR A 62 12.59 -18.98 -21.32
CA THR A 62 11.58 -19.24 -22.35
C THR A 62 10.39 -20.01 -21.78
N LEU A 63 9.22 -19.87 -22.43
CA LEU A 63 8.04 -20.65 -22.09
C LEU A 63 8.31 -22.15 -22.23
N ALA A 64 8.97 -22.57 -23.32
CA ALA A 64 9.25 -23.97 -23.59
C ALA A 64 10.08 -24.62 -22.46
N ALA A 65 11.13 -23.93 -21.99
CA ALA A 65 11.93 -24.41 -20.87
C ALA A 65 11.18 -24.40 -19.54
N THR A 66 10.36 -23.37 -19.30
CA THR A 66 9.51 -23.29 -18.10
C THR A 66 8.50 -24.43 -18.05
N LEU A 67 7.89 -24.79 -19.19
CA LEU A 67 6.94 -25.90 -19.31
C LEU A 67 7.62 -27.27 -19.24
N LYS A 68 8.86 -27.39 -19.72
CA LYS A 68 9.67 -28.60 -19.52
C LYS A 68 9.90 -28.87 -18.03
N GLY A 69 10.02 -27.81 -17.24
CA GLY A 69 10.32 -27.90 -15.81
C GLY A 69 11.78 -28.24 -15.55
N GLY A 70 12.09 -28.55 -14.29
CA GLY A 70 13.43 -28.90 -13.83
C GLY A 70 13.52 -30.32 -13.30
N ASP A 71 14.41 -30.54 -12.32
CA ASP A 71 14.71 -31.86 -11.75
C ASP A 71 13.51 -32.52 -11.07
N SER A 72 12.46 -31.74 -10.76
CA SER A 72 11.18 -32.25 -10.24
C SER A 72 10.39 -33.11 -11.23
N GLY A 73 10.74 -33.07 -12.53
CA GLY A 73 10.03 -33.81 -13.58
C GLY A 73 8.60 -33.32 -13.86
N LYS A 74 8.18 -32.21 -13.25
CA LYS A 74 6.88 -31.56 -13.46
C LYS A 74 7.07 -30.22 -14.17
N PRO A 75 6.13 -29.79 -15.03
CA PRO A 75 6.11 -28.43 -15.55
C PRO A 75 6.17 -27.43 -14.40
N ALA A 76 7.01 -26.40 -14.51
CA ALA A 76 7.11 -25.39 -13.45
C ALA A 76 5.81 -24.58 -13.32
N VAL A 77 5.08 -24.47 -14.43
CA VAL A 77 3.79 -23.78 -14.52
C VAL A 77 2.77 -24.70 -15.18
N VAL A 78 1.58 -24.77 -14.57
CA VAL A 78 0.40 -25.44 -15.10
C VAL A 78 -0.63 -24.35 -15.45
N ALA A 79 -0.80 -24.10 -16.75
CA ALA A 79 -1.69 -23.05 -17.25
C ALA A 79 -3.10 -23.15 -16.64
N GLY A 80 -3.60 -22.03 -16.12
CA GLY A 80 -4.90 -21.92 -15.45
C GLY A 80 -4.95 -22.46 -14.01
N LYS A 81 -3.87 -23.07 -13.50
CA LYS A 81 -3.86 -23.75 -12.19
C LYS A 81 -2.67 -23.30 -11.32
N PRO A 82 -2.74 -22.11 -10.69
CA PRO A 82 -1.67 -21.60 -9.84
C PRO A 82 -1.32 -22.55 -8.70
N GLU A 83 -2.33 -23.09 -8.01
CA GLU A 83 -2.13 -23.98 -6.86
C GLU A 83 -1.56 -25.36 -7.23
N ALA A 84 -1.53 -25.69 -8.53
CA ALA A 84 -0.88 -26.90 -9.05
C ALA A 84 0.47 -26.60 -9.69
N SER A 85 0.93 -25.34 -9.68
CA SER A 85 2.15 -24.89 -10.35
C SER A 85 3.31 -24.82 -9.35
N PRO A 86 4.34 -25.68 -9.49
CA PRO A 86 5.53 -25.66 -8.64
C PRO A 86 6.16 -24.27 -8.44
N LEU A 87 6.22 -23.46 -9.51
CA LEU A 87 6.78 -22.11 -9.45
C LEU A 87 6.00 -21.22 -8.49
N TYR A 88 4.67 -21.30 -8.48
CA TYR A 88 3.83 -20.52 -7.57
C TYR A 88 3.99 -21.03 -6.12
N LEU A 89 3.95 -22.35 -5.92
CA LEU A 89 4.08 -22.95 -4.61
C LEU A 89 5.44 -22.62 -3.96
N ALA A 90 6.54 -22.71 -4.71
CA ALA A 90 7.87 -22.39 -4.21
C ALA A 90 8.01 -20.92 -3.78
N VAL A 91 7.42 -19.97 -4.53
CA VAL A 91 7.51 -18.53 -4.18
C VAL A 91 6.63 -18.12 -3.00
N THR A 92 5.62 -18.94 -2.62
CA THR A 92 4.84 -18.70 -1.41
C THR A 92 5.66 -18.97 -0.13
N ARG A 93 6.65 -19.87 -0.21
CA ARG A 93 7.51 -20.30 0.91
C ARG A 93 6.72 -20.89 2.10
N THR A 94 5.53 -21.43 1.85
CA THR A 94 4.65 -22.03 2.86
C THR A 94 4.33 -23.50 2.60
N HIS A 95 4.83 -24.06 1.50
CA HIS A 95 4.48 -25.43 1.08
C HIS A 95 5.65 -26.38 1.38
N ASP A 96 5.38 -27.46 2.11
CA ASP A 96 6.43 -28.37 2.58
C ASP A 96 7.10 -29.16 1.44
N ASP A 97 6.36 -29.40 0.36
CA ASP A 97 6.85 -30.14 -0.82
C ASP A 97 7.82 -29.36 -1.71
N TRP A 98 8.03 -28.05 -1.47
CA TRP A 98 8.84 -27.20 -2.35
C TRP A 98 9.85 -26.36 -1.58
N GLU A 99 11.09 -26.34 -2.07
CA GLU A 99 12.12 -25.47 -1.51
C GLU A 99 11.70 -23.99 -1.62
N PRO A 100 11.87 -23.20 -0.54
CA PRO A 100 11.46 -21.80 -0.55
C PRO A 100 12.27 -20.98 -1.57
N MET A 101 11.57 -20.27 -2.46
CA MET A 101 12.18 -19.42 -3.49
C MET A 101 11.72 -17.94 -3.37
N PRO A 102 12.58 -16.96 -3.66
CA PRO A 102 14.04 -17.07 -3.71
C PRO A 102 14.65 -17.53 -2.37
N PRO A 103 15.84 -18.17 -2.38
CA PRO A 103 16.39 -18.83 -1.19
C PRO A 103 16.85 -17.86 -0.10
N LYS A 104 17.22 -16.63 -0.47
CA LYS A 104 17.64 -15.60 0.47
C LYS A 104 16.42 -14.86 1.01
N GLU A 105 16.33 -14.72 2.33
CA GLU A 105 15.24 -13.96 2.97
C GLU A 105 15.11 -12.53 2.45
N ALA A 106 16.24 -11.85 2.20
CA ALA A 106 16.26 -10.50 1.66
C ALA A 106 15.65 -10.37 0.25
N ASP A 107 15.58 -11.48 -0.50
CA ASP A 107 15.03 -11.54 -1.86
C ASP A 107 13.61 -12.11 -1.91
N LYS A 108 12.99 -12.37 -0.75
CA LYS A 108 11.61 -12.88 -0.65
C LYS A 108 10.66 -11.95 -1.41
N LEU A 109 9.78 -12.55 -2.21
CA LEU A 109 8.73 -11.80 -2.90
C LEU A 109 7.69 -11.27 -1.92
N TYR A 110 7.20 -10.05 -2.16
CA TYR A 110 6.09 -9.50 -1.39
C TYR A 110 4.73 -9.97 -1.93
N ALA A 111 3.68 -9.81 -1.13
CA ALA A 111 2.35 -10.35 -1.42
C ALA A 111 1.81 -9.98 -2.81
N GLU A 112 2.03 -8.73 -3.25
CA GLU A 112 1.61 -8.25 -4.57
C GLU A 112 2.41 -8.90 -5.72
N GLN A 113 3.72 -9.15 -5.57
CA GLN A 113 4.51 -9.92 -6.55
C GLN A 113 4.02 -11.36 -6.69
N ILE A 114 3.73 -12.01 -5.56
CA ILE A 114 3.18 -13.37 -5.53
C ILE A 114 1.80 -13.38 -6.21
N ALA A 115 0.98 -12.36 -5.98
CA ALA A 115 -0.31 -12.21 -6.65
C ALA A 115 -0.17 -12.04 -8.17
N TRP A 116 0.82 -11.28 -8.66
CA TRP A 116 1.06 -11.16 -10.11
C TRP A 116 1.36 -12.51 -10.76
N ILE A 117 2.20 -13.33 -10.11
CA ILE A 117 2.50 -14.69 -10.59
C ILE A 117 1.23 -15.55 -10.59
N LYS A 118 0.45 -15.49 -9.51
CA LYS A 118 -0.83 -16.23 -9.39
C LYS A 118 -1.79 -15.88 -10.52
N ASP A 119 -2.03 -14.59 -10.72
CA ASP A 119 -3.00 -14.09 -11.69
C ASP A 119 -2.57 -14.37 -13.13
N TRP A 120 -1.27 -14.27 -13.41
CA TRP A 120 -0.70 -14.64 -14.70
C TRP A 120 -0.92 -16.12 -15.00
N ILE A 121 -0.63 -17.01 -14.05
CA ILE A 121 -0.87 -18.45 -14.22
C ILE A 121 -2.36 -18.74 -14.38
N ALA A 122 -3.21 -18.10 -13.56
CA ALA A 122 -4.67 -18.25 -13.64
C ALA A 122 -5.23 -17.84 -15.02
N GLY A 123 -4.64 -16.82 -15.64
CA GLY A 123 -4.97 -16.37 -16.99
C GLY A 123 -4.37 -17.20 -18.13
N GLY A 124 -3.79 -18.37 -17.83
CA GLY A 124 -3.24 -19.29 -18.83
C GLY A 124 -1.72 -19.20 -19.02
N ALA A 125 -1.03 -18.40 -18.20
CA ALA A 125 0.42 -18.18 -18.29
C ALA A 125 0.93 -17.76 -19.69
N PRO A 126 0.27 -16.82 -20.40
CA PRO A 126 0.69 -16.44 -21.74
C PRO A 126 2.09 -15.80 -21.71
N TRP A 127 2.89 -16.12 -22.72
CA TRP A 127 4.26 -15.65 -22.88
C TRP A 127 4.42 -15.05 -24.28
N PRO A 128 4.06 -13.77 -24.47
CA PRO A 128 4.16 -13.11 -25.76
C PRO A 128 5.61 -13.08 -26.26
N ASP A 129 5.79 -13.17 -27.57
CA ASP A 129 7.07 -12.89 -28.21
C ASP A 129 7.44 -11.40 -28.08
N ASP A 130 8.68 -11.06 -28.44
CA ASP A 130 9.19 -9.70 -28.30
C ASP A 130 8.36 -8.67 -29.07
N ALA A 131 7.84 -9.03 -30.25
CA ALA A 131 7.04 -8.12 -31.07
C ALA A 131 5.68 -7.83 -30.40
N ARG A 132 5.00 -8.86 -29.89
CA ARG A 132 3.74 -8.75 -29.16
C ARG A 132 3.94 -8.02 -27.83
N ALA A 133 5.01 -8.33 -27.09
CA ALA A 133 5.35 -7.67 -25.84
C ALA A 133 5.58 -6.16 -26.04
N GLN A 134 6.33 -5.77 -27.09
CA GLN A 134 6.53 -4.37 -27.45
C GLN A 134 5.22 -3.67 -27.84
N ALA A 135 4.34 -4.35 -28.59
CA ALA A 135 3.03 -3.81 -28.96
C ALA A 135 2.15 -3.56 -27.72
N ILE A 136 2.09 -4.53 -26.80
CA ILE A 136 1.36 -4.40 -25.52
C ILE A 136 1.90 -3.23 -24.70
N ALA A 137 3.23 -3.14 -24.56
CA ALA A 137 3.88 -2.07 -23.81
C ALA A 137 3.58 -0.69 -24.40
N LYS A 138 3.64 -0.57 -25.73
CA LYS A 138 3.31 0.66 -26.45
C LYS A 138 1.85 1.06 -26.25
N ALA A 139 0.92 0.11 -26.40
CA ALA A 139 -0.52 0.34 -26.25
C ALA A 139 -0.91 0.79 -24.83
N ASN A 140 -0.20 0.30 -23.81
CA ASN A 140 -0.51 0.58 -22.41
C ASN A 140 0.34 1.69 -21.77
N LYS A 141 1.31 2.27 -22.50
CA LYS A 141 2.28 3.24 -21.96
C LYS A 141 1.65 4.36 -21.13
N ALA A 142 0.56 4.97 -21.60
CA ALA A 142 -0.12 6.04 -20.89
C ALA A 142 -0.76 5.56 -19.58
N LYS A 143 -1.48 4.44 -19.63
CA LYS A 143 -2.12 3.81 -18.46
C LYS A 143 -1.08 3.40 -17.41
N TRP A 144 -0.02 2.73 -17.83
CA TRP A 144 1.04 2.30 -16.92
C TRP A 144 1.80 3.47 -16.33
N SER A 145 2.07 4.53 -17.12
CA SER A 145 2.69 5.74 -16.59
C SER A 145 1.83 6.44 -15.55
N ALA A 146 0.50 6.41 -15.67
CA ALA A 146 -0.39 6.96 -14.66
C ALA A 146 -0.36 6.14 -13.36
N GLU A 147 -0.31 4.81 -13.48
CA GLU A 147 -0.27 3.89 -12.34
C GLU A 147 1.10 3.82 -11.64
N ASP A 148 2.20 3.97 -12.38
CA ASP A 148 3.56 3.93 -11.82
C ASP A 148 3.93 5.22 -11.06
N GLY A 149 3.04 6.20 -11.02
CA GLY A 149 3.23 7.47 -10.32
C GLY A 149 3.90 8.55 -11.17
N VAL A 150 4.06 9.73 -10.57
CA VAL A 150 4.66 10.90 -11.22
C VAL A 150 6.13 11.05 -10.82
N PRO A 151 7.02 11.40 -11.75
CA PRO A 151 8.37 11.81 -11.39
C PRO A 151 8.29 13.14 -10.63
N VAL A 152 9.06 13.25 -9.54
CA VAL A 152 9.22 14.51 -8.81
C VAL A 152 10.62 15.02 -9.07
N ARG A 153 10.74 16.30 -9.46
CA ARG A 153 12.05 16.92 -9.63
C ARG A 153 12.74 17.00 -8.28
N THR A 154 13.85 16.30 -8.13
CA THR A 154 14.72 16.36 -6.94
C THR A 154 16.04 17.06 -7.29
N SER A 155 16.89 17.32 -6.31
CA SER A 155 18.26 17.79 -6.51
C SER A 155 19.19 16.73 -7.12
N GLY A 156 18.68 15.53 -7.43
CA GLY A 156 19.45 14.36 -7.85
C GLY A 156 19.65 13.37 -6.70
N GLY A 157 19.71 12.09 -7.05
CA GLY A 157 20.04 10.99 -6.13
C GLY A 157 21.45 10.45 -6.35
N GLN A 158 21.92 9.60 -5.43
CA GLN A 158 23.19 8.89 -5.58
C GLN A 158 23.17 7.82 -6.69
N SER A 159 22.00 7.54 -7.28
CA SER A 159 21.86 6.60 -8.38
C SER A 159 20.81 7.04 -9.40
N PRO A 160 20.85 6.51 -10.64
CA PRO A 160 19.82 6.74 -11.65
C PRO A 160 18.43 6.28 -11.20
N GLU A 161 18.34 5.18 -10.46
CA GLU A 161 17.07 4.64 -9.94
C GLU A 161 16.44 5.60 -8.93
N TRP A 162 17.25 6.17 -8.03
CA TRP A 162 16.76 7.16 -7.06
C TRP A 162 16.33 8.46 -7.74
N THR A 163 17.11 8.90 -8.73
CA THR A 163 16.83 10.15 -9.47
C THR A 163 15.54 10.07 -10.27
N ASN A 164 15.24 8.90 -10.85
CA ASN A 164 14.06 8.68 -11.69
C ASN A 164 12.91 8.00 -10.95
N ARG A 165 12.95 7.98 -9.62
CA ARG A 165 11.89 7.37 -8.80
C ARG A 165 10.56 8.09 -9.04
N LYS A 166 9.53 7.29 -9.29
CA LYS A 166 8.15 7.77 -9.40
C LYS A 166 7.42 7.63 -8.08
N TYR A 167 6.53 8.56 -7.80
CA TYR A 167 5.77 8.63 -6.56
C TYR A 167 4.27 8.61 -6.85
N LYS A 168 3.51 7.92 -6.01
CA LYS A 168 2.04 7.99 -6.08
C LYS A 168 1.60 9.42 -5.75
N PRO A 169 0.75 10.06 -6.58
CA PRO A 169 0.31 11.44 -6.34
C PRO A 169 -0.22 11.70 -4.92
N ASP A 170 -0.98 10.75 -4.35
CA ASP A 170 -1.55 10.88 -3.00
C ASP A 170 -0.48 10.90 -1.90
N GLY A 171 0.68 10.27 -2.14
CA GLY A 171 1.84 10.32 -1.24
C GLY A 171 2.62 11.63 -1.31
N LEU A 172 2.30 12.51 -2.26
CA LEU A 172 2.95 13.81 -2.44
C LEU A 172 2.15 14.96 -1.83
N TRP A 173 1.25 14.70 -0.88
CA TRP A 173 0.34 15.69 -0.30
C TRP A 173 1.07 16.96 0.19
N ALA A 174 2.26 16.84 0.77
CA ALA A 174 3.05 17.97 1.27
C ALA A 174 3.64 18.86 0.15
N TYR A 175 3.76 18.34 -1.06
CA TYR A 175 4.27 19.05 -2.24
C TYR A 175 3.14 19.56 -3.15
N GLN A 176 1.88 19.25 -2.83
CA GLN A 176 0.74 19.75 -3.57
C GLN A 176 0.37 21.16 -3.08
N PRO A 177 -0.08 22.06 -3.99
CA PRO A 177 -0.58 23.36 -3.58
C PRO A 177 -1.70 23.22 -2.53
N VAL A 178 -1.60 23.97 -1.43
CA VAL A 178 -2.61 23.96 -0.37
C VAL A 178 -3.93 24.45 -0.94
N LYS A 179 -4.93 23.57 -0.96
CA LYS A 179 -6.32 23.93 -1.29
C LYS A 179 -7.05 24.25 0.00
N LYS A 180 -7.70 25.42 0.07
CA LYS A 180 -8.60 25.77 1.18
C LYS A 180 -10.00 25.21 0.89
N PRO A 181 -10.44 24.11 1.51
CA PRO A 181 -11.79 23.59 1.30
C PRO A 181 -12.82 24.53 1.93
N ALA A 182 -13.99 24.63 1.32
CA ALA A 182 -15.14 25.27 1.96
C ALA A 182 -15.58 24.40 3.17
N PRO A 183 -15.71 24.99 4.38
CA PRO A 183 -16.23 24.25 5.52
C PRO A 183 -17.64 23.74 5.24
N PRO A 184 -18.01 22.54 5.71
CA PRO A 184 -19.40 22.12 5.75
C PRO A 184 -20.25 23.15 6.53
N GLY A 185 -21.52 23.31 6.18
CA GLY A 185 -22.43 24.18 6.92
C GLY A 185 -22.83 23.59 8.28
N GLY A 186 -23.36 24.42 9.17
CA GLY A 186 -24.10 23.95 10.36
C GLY A 186 -23.34 23.89 11.69
N ALA A 187 -22.08 24.34 11.75
CA ALA A 187 -21.37 24.51 13.02
C ALA A 187 -20.80 25.93 13.16
N SER A 188 -20.67 26.41 14.40
CA SER A 188 -20.15 27.74 14.71
C SER A 188 -18.65 27.90 14.39
N HIS A 189 -17.88 26.81 14.47
CA HIS A 189 -16.46 26.80 14.12
C HIS A 189 -16.18 25.87 12.93
N PRO A 190 -15.34 26.27 11.95
CA PRO A 190 -15.04 25.44 10.77
C PRO A 190 -14.50 24.05 11.08
N ILE A 191 -13.68 23.91 12.13
CA ILE A 191 -13.15 22.61 12.54
C ILE A 191 -14.29 21.68 12.99
N ASP A 192 -15.23 22.19 13.78
CA ASP A 192 -16.36 21.40 14.27
C ASP A 192 -17.27 20.96 13.12
N ALA A 193 -17.41 21.77 12.07
CA ALA A 193 -18.15 21.39 10.88
C ALA A 193 -17.52 20.18 10.17
N PHE A 194 -16.19 20.17 10.01
CA PHE A 194 -15.47 19.03 9.44
C PHE A 194 -15.56 17.79 10.33
N LEU A 195 -15.41 17.95 11.65
CA LEU A 195 -15.53 16.85 12.60
C LEU A 195 -16.94 16.26 12.58
N ALA A 196 -17.99 17.09 12.57
CA ALA A 196 -19.37 16.64 12.50
C ALA A 196 -19.65 15.88 11.19
N ALA A 197 -19.14 16.36 10.06
CA ALA A 197 -19.31 15.70 8.76
C ALA A 197 -18.59 14.34 8.65
N LYS A 198 -17.56 14.10 9.47
CA LYS A 198 -16.76 12.87 9.47
C LYS A 198 -16.98 11.98 10.70
N ARG A 199 -17.86 12.38 11.62
CA ARG A 199 -18.08 11.66 12.88
C ARG A 199 -18.72 10.29 12.61
N PRO A 200 -18.11 9.18 13.08
CA PRO A 200 -18.73 7.86 12.98
C PRO A 200 -20.07 7.79 13.71
N ALA A 201 -20.95 6.88 13.26
CA ALA A 201 -22.21 6.62 13.95
C ALA A 201 -21.98 6.15 15.39
N GLY A 202 -22.77 6.68 16.33
CA GLY A 202 -22.68 6.32 17.76
C GLY A 202 -21.65 7.10 18.57
N LEU A 203 -20.79 7.92 17.96
CA LEU A 203 -19.86 8.78 18.69
C LEU A 203 -20.50 10.15 18.96
N GLN A 204 -20.49 10.59 20.22
CA GLN A 204 -20.99 11.90 20.64
C GLN A 204 -19.84 12.83 21.04
N PRO A 205 -19.91 14.13 20.73
CA PRO A 205 -18.95 15.11 21.24
C PRO A 205 -18.95 15.15 22.77
N ALA A 206 -17.78 15.35 23.36
CA ALA A 206 -17.69 15.63 24.79
C ALA A 206 -18.38 16.98 25.09
N PRO A 207 -18.98 17.13 26.29
CA PRO A 207 -19.51 18.42 26.71
C PRO A 207 -18.39 19.46 26.81
N ALA A 208 -18.74 20.74 26.67
CA ALA A 208 -17.82 21.84 26.91
C ALA A 208 -17.31 21.78 28.36
N ALA A 209 -16.03 22.06 28.54
CA ALA A 209 -15.45 22.16 29.88
C ALA A 209 -15.93 23.44 30.58
N ASP A 210 -16.09 23.39 31.89
CA ASP A 210 -16.40 24.56 32.69
C ASP A 210 -15.23 25.56 32.72
N ARG A 211 -15.51 26.81 33.09
CA ARG A 211 -14.53 27.90 33.06
C ARG A 211 -13.32 27.64 33.96
N VAL A 212 -13.48 27.01 35.11
CA VAL A 212 -12.37 26.69 36.02
C VAL A 212 -11.46 25.64 35.36
N THR A 213 -12.05 24.61 34.77
CA THR A 213 -11.32 23.58 34.03
C THR A 213 -10.59 24.17 32.81
N LEU A 214 -11.23 25.07 32.06
CA LEU A 214 -10.64 25.71 30.89
C LEU A 214 -9.39 26.52 31.24
N ILE A 215 -9.50 27.48 32.16
CA ILE A 215 -8.34 28.31 32.53
C ILE A 215 -7.20 27.46 33.10
N ARG A 216 -7.52 26.48 33.95
CA ARG A 216 -6.50 25.58 34.51
C ARG A 216 -5.74 24.84 33.40
N ARG A 217 -6.45 24.20 32.46
CA ARG A 217 -5.82 23.45 31.35
C ARG A 217 -4.95 24.38 30.51
N THR A 218 -5.50 25.51 30.09
CA THR A 218 -4.82 26.44 29.19
C THR A 218 -3.58 27.06 29.83
N THR A 219 -3.60 27.41 31.13
CA THR A 219 -2.38 27.94 31.79
C THR A 219 -1.30 26.86 31.92
N PHE A 220 -1.66 25.61 32.23
CA PHE A 220 -0.69 24.51 32.22
C PHE A 220 -0.13 24.25 30.82
N ASP A 221 -0.96 24.28 29.78
CA ASP A 221 -0.53 24.03 28.41
C ASP A 221 0.41 25.13 27.91
N LEU A 222 0.07 26.39 28.16
CA LEU A 222 0.84 27.53 27.62
C LEU A 222 2.02 27.93 28.50
N LEU A 223 1.87 27.90 29.83
CA LEU A 223 2.91 28.39 30.75
C LEU A 223 3.59 27.26 31.56
N GLY A 224 2.99 26.07 31.62
CA GLY A 224 3.46 24.99 32.49
C GLY A 224 3.16 25.18 33.98
N LEU A 225 2.41 26.23 34.34
CA LEU A 225 2.11 26.63 35.71
C LEU A 225 0.60 26.67 35.96
N PRO A 226 0.13 26.49 37.21
CA PRO A 226 -1.28 26.70 37.54
C PRO A 226 -1.66 28.19 37.39
N PRO A 227 -2.93 28.50 37.09
CA PRO A 227 -3.42 29.89 37.09
C PRO A 227 -3.42 30.47 38.51
N LYS A 228 -3.30 31.79 38.62
CA LYS A 228 -3.43 32.46 39.91
C LYS A 228 -4.90 32.49 40.34
N PRO A 229 -5.21 32.44 41.65
CA PRO A 229 -6.59 32.49 42.14
C PRO A 229 -7.37 33.71 41.62
N GLU A 230 -6.73 34.88 41.52
CA GLU A 230 -7.32 36.10 40.99
C GLU A 230 -7.72 35.99 39.51
N ASP A 231 -6.91 35.31 38.69
CA ASP A 231 -7.17 35.13 37.26
C ASP A 231 -8.35 34.17 37.04
N VAL A 232 -8.43 33.11 37.87
CA VAL A 232 -9.58 32.19 37.88
C VAL A 232 -10.85 32.94 38.24
N GLN A 233 -10.81 33.75 39.30
CA GLN A 233 -11.98 34.52 39.74
C GLN A 233 -12.39 35.55 38.68
N ALA A 234 -11.43 36.23 38.04
CA ALA A 234 -11.72 37.17 36.96
C ALA A 234 -12.40 36.47 35.77
N PHE A 235 -11.87 35.33 35.31
CA PHE A 235 -12.44 34.60 34.19
C PHE A 235 -13.81 33.99 34.49
N VAL A 236 -14.00 33.42 35.68
CA VAL A 236 -15.29 32.83 36.09
C VAL A 236 -16.39 33.89 36.16
N ASN A 237 -16.07 35.11 36.59
CA ASN A 237 -17.05 36.20 36.73
C ASN A 237 -17.20 37.08 35.48
N ASP A 238 -16.44 36.83 34.41
CA ASP A 238 -16.51 37.61 33.19
C ASP A 238 -17.89 37.44 32.53
N ARG A 239 -18.60 38.54 32.31
CA ARG A 239 -19.97 38.52 31.76
C ARG A 239 -20.01 38.46 30.22
N ARG A 240 -18.86 38.53 29.55
CA ARG A 240 -18.76 38.37 28.09
C ARG A 240 -19.10 36.94 27.67
N PRO A 241 -19.44 36.72 26.39
CA PRO A 241 -19.60 35.37 25.83
C PRO A 241 -18.37 34.48 26.11
N ASP A 242 -18.59 33.19 26.32
CA ASP A 242 -17.51 32.24 26.66
C ASP A 242 -16.36 32.25 25.64
N ALA A 243 -16.68 32.30 24.34
CA ALA A 243 -15.67 32.35 23.29
C ALA A 243 -14.78 33.60 23.38
N GLU A 244 -15.37 34.76 23.70
CA GLU A 244 -14.64 36.03 23.79
C GLU A 244 -13.83 36.12 25.10
N SER A 245 -14.44 35.76 26.23
CA SER A 245 -13.75 35.74 27.53
C SER A 245 -12.58 34.75 27.53
N PHE A 246 -12.74 33.55 26.96
CA PHE A 246 -11.67 32.56 26.86
C PHE A 246 -10.55 32.99 25.89
N ALA A 247 -10.90 33.59 24.75
CA ALA A 247 -9.90 34.13 23.82
C ALA A 247 -9.01 35.19 24.49
N ASN A 248 -9.58 36.04 25.34
CA ASN A 248 -8.80 37.04 26.09
C ASN A 248 -7.85 36.40 27.11
N VAL A 249 -8.26 35.31 27.78
CA VAL A 249 -7.37 34.53 28.66
C VAL A 249 -6.19 33.97 27.85
N VAL A 250 -6.47 33.34 26.70
CA VAL A 250 -5.43 32.78 25.82
C VAL A 250 -4.45 33.87 25.37
N GLU A 251 -4.96 35.00 24.89
CA GLU A 251 -4.15 36.13 24.43
C GLU A 251 -3.24 36.66 25.55
N SER A 252 -3.77 36.84 26.76
CA SER A 252 -2.98 37.28 27.91
C SER A 252 -1.88 36.28 28.29
N LEU A 253 -2.14 34.97 28.18
CA LEU A 253 -1.13 33.94 28.44
C LEU A 253 -0.04 33.94 27.36
N LEU A 254 -0.41 34.09 26.08
CA LEU A 254 0.54 34.18 24.96
C LEU A 254 1.45 35.41 25.04
N GLN A 255 0.96 36.51 25.62
CA GLN A 255 1.74 37.73 25.84
C GLN A 255 2.67 37.64 27.07
N SER A 256 2.53 36.61 27.91
CA SER A 256 3.40 36.42 29.07
C SER A 256 4.81 36.01 28.65
N PRO A 257 5.89 36.57 29.25
CA PRO A 257 7.24 36.07 29.06
C PRO A 257 7.39 34.56 29.35
N HIS A 258 6.62 34.04 30.30
CA HIS A 258 6.62 32.63 30.66
C HIS A 258 6.18 31.70 29.53
N TYR A 259 5.36 32.18 28.58
CA TYR A 259 5.02 31.40 27.39
C TYR A 259 6.26 31.17 26.53
N GLY A 260 7.04 32.23 26.29
CA GLY A 260 8.31 32.14 25.56
C GLY A 260 9.31 31.23 26.26
N GLU A 261 9.46 31.36 27.58
CA GLU A 261 10.31 30.49 28.40
C GLU A 261 9.91 29.02 28.27
N ARG A 262 8.61 28.72 28.40
CA ARG A 262 8.06 27.36 28.28
C ARG A 262 8.32 26.76 26.90
N MET A 263 8.04 27.49 25.83
CA MET A 263 8.23 27.00 24.47
C MET A 263 9.70 26.81 24.12
N ALA A 264 10.58 27.65 24.67
CA ALA A 264 12.03 27.54 24.47
C ALA A 264 12.65 26.33 25.17
N GLN A 265 12.06 25.81 26.25
CA GLN A 265 12.58 24.62 26.96
C GLN A 265 12.80 23.42 26.02
N HIS A 266 11.88 23.19 25.07
CA HIS A 266 12.00 22.08 24.11
C HIS A 266 13.18 22.22 23.14
N TRP A 267 13.74 23.43 23.01
CA TRP A 267 14.87 23.73 22.14
C TRP A 267 16.19 23.91 22.91
N LEU A 268 16.10 24.19 24.21
CA LEU A 268 17.24 24.34 25.11
C LEU A 268 17.62 23.04 25.82
N ASP A 269 16.77 22.00 25.73
CA ASP A 269 17.10 20.63 26.11
C ASP A 269 18.03 20.01 25.06
N VAL A 270 19.26 20.53 24.99
CA VAL A 270 20.38 19.95 24.25
C VAL A 270 21.30 19.31 25.28
N THR A 271 21.08 18.02 25.55
CA THR A 271 22.05 17.17 26.24
C THR A 271 23.16 16.73 25.30
#